data_AF-A0A392PB51-F1
#
_entry.id   AF-A0A392PB51-F1
#
_cell.length_a   1.000
_cell.length_b   1.000
_cell.length_c   1.000
_cell.angle_alpha   90.00
_cell.angle_beta   90.00
_cell.angle_gamma   90.00
#
_symmetry.space_group_name_H-M   'P 1'
#
loop_
_entity.id
_entity.type
_entity.pdbx_description
1 polymer ?
#
loop_
_entity_poly.entity_id
_entity_poly.type
_entity_poly.pdbx_seq_one_letter_code
_entity_poly.pdbx_strand_id
1 'polypeptide(L)'
;LLLLLLTCLLIFFSQLQDWNNRRQFTSPSDFHADGVNDFFISQAVIENARANEILKQAAFLIPFTSRVKIFTSQLAAARQRQGSQAVFTRNRFRIRRDHILEDAYNQMSQLSEDDLRGVIRVTFVNEFGVEEAGIDGGGIFKDFMENITRASFDVQYGLFKVI
;
A
#
# COMPACT_ATOMS: atom_id res chain seq x y z
N LEU A 1 -12.74 -35.39 3.81
CA LEU A 1 -11.65 -35.69 4.76
C LEU A 1 -10.32 -35.04 4.34
N LEU A 2 -9.78 -35.31 3.15
CA LEU A 2 -8.51 -34.73 2.67
C LEU A 2 -8.50 -33.19 2.60
N LEU A 3 -9.55 -32.59 2.03
CA LEU A 3 -9.71 -31.13 1.96
C LEU A 3 -9.75 -30.46 3.34
N LEU A 4 -10.40 -31.11 4.31
CA LEU A 4 -10.49 -30.68 5.71
C LEU A 4 -9.11 -30.72 6.38
N LEU A 5 -8.36 -31.78 6.18
CA LEU A 5 -6.99 -31.89 6.70
C LEU A 5 -6.08 -30.81 6.11
N LEU A 6 -6.20 -30.53 4.81
CA LEU A 6 -5.40 -29.50 4.14
C LEU A 6 -5.71 -28.10 4.68
N THR A 7 -6.99 -27.79 4.92
CA THR A 7 -7.41 -26.49 5.50
C THR A 7 -6.93 -26.34 6.94
N CYS A 8 -7.06 -27.39 7.77
CA CYS A 8 -6.52 -27.37 9.14
C CYS A 8 -5.00 -27.14 9.15
N LEU A 9 -4.27 -27.78 8.24
CA LEU A 9 -2.82 -27.62 8.14
C LEU A 9 -2.43 -26.19 7.76
N LEU A 10 -3.13 -25.58 6.80
CA LEU A 10 -2.89 -24.19 6.39
C LEU A 10 -3.15 -23.20 7.54
N ILE A 11 -4.24 -23.39 8.30
CA ILE A 11 -4.55 -22.56 9.47
C ILE A 11 -3.43 -22.67 10.50
N PHE A 12 -2.98 -23.89 10.80
CA PHE A 12 -1.90 -24.12 11.75
C PHE A 12 -0.60 -23.43 11.32
N PHE A 13 -0.19 -23.58 10.05
CA PHE A 13 1.01 -22.91 9.54
C PHE A 13 0.88 -21.39 9.56
N SER A 14 -0.31 -20.84 9.28
CA SER A 14 -0.55 -19.40 9.39
C SER A 14 -0.35 -18.91 10.82
N GLN A 15 -0.90 -19.63 11.81
CA GLN A 15 -0.71 -19.29 13.22
C GLN A 15 0.75 -19.38 13.65
N LEU A 16 1.47 -20.42 13.18
CA LEU A 16 2.89 -20.59 13.41
C LEU A 16 3.70 -19.42 12.83
N GLN A 17 3.41 -19.03 11.59
CA GLN A 17 4.06 -17.88 10.96
C GLN A 17 3.77 -16.59 11.73
N ASP A 18 2.53 -16.35 12.13
CA ASP A 18 2.16 -15.15 12.89
C ASP A 18 2.89 -15.08 14.22
N TRP A 19 3.06 -16.22 14.88
CA TRP A 19 3.89 -16.30 16.08
C TRP A 19 5.36 -16.01 15.75
N ASN A 20 5.89 -16.58 14.66
CA ASN A 20 7.29 -16.38 14.24
C ASN A 20 7.58 -14.90 13.96
N ASN A 21 6.61 -14.19 13.36
CA ASN A 21 6.72 -12.76 13.08
C ASN A 21 6.78 -11.90 14.34
N ARG A 22 6.13 -12.32 15.44
CA ARG A 22 6.14 -11.59 16.72
C ARG A 22 7.37 -11.93 17.56
N ARG A 23 7.73 -13.21 17.58
CA ARG A 23 8.90 -13.73 18.29
C ARG A 23 9.51 -14.83 17.44
N GLN A 24 10.61 -14.50 16.76
CA GLN A 24 11.27 -15.42 15.86
C GLN A 24 11.73 -16.67 16.61
N PHE A 25 11.27 -17.84 16.16
CA PHE A 25 11.69 -19.15 16.65
C PHE A 25 12.35 -19.99 15.54
N THR A 26 12.09 -19.70 14.25
CA THR A 26 12.74 -20.35 13.11
C THR A 26 12.99 -19.35 11.97
N SER A 27 13.76 -19.73 10.96
CA SER A 27 14.02 -18.86 9.81
C SER A 27 12.75 -18.67 8.97
N PRO A 28 12.44 -17.46 8.47
CA PRO A 28 11.34 -17.26 7.53
C PRO A 28 11.43 -18.16 6.28
N SER A 29 12.65 -18.53 5.87
CA SER A 29 12.87 -19.45 4.76
C SER A 29 12.27 -20.83 4.97
N ASP A 30 12.08 -21.25 6.22
CA ASP A 30 11.54 -22.57 6.56
C ASP A 30 10.04 -22.69 6.21
N PHE A 31 9.38 -21.56 5.96
CA PHE A 31 8.01 -21.50 5.49
C PHE A 31 7.92 -21.40 3.96
N HIS A 32 9.00 -21.08 3.26
CA HIS A 32 8.95 -20.83 1.82
C HIS A 32 8.78 -22.14 1.03
N ALA A 33 7.95 -22.09 -0.01
CA ALA A 33 7.83 -23.19 -0.95
C ALA A 33 8.96 -23.15 -1.99
N ASP A 34 9.56 -24.31 -2.28
CA ASP A 34 10.64 -24.45 -3.29
C ASP A 34 10.19 -24.09 -4.73
N GLY A 35 8.89 -24.10 -4.99
CA GLY A 35 8.30 -23.90 -6.33
C GLY A 35 8.13 -22.44 -6.77
N VAL A 36 8.57 -21.45 -5.98
CA VAL A 36 8.38 -20.03 -6.32
C VAL A 36 9.46 -19.55 -7.30
N ASN A 37 9.20 -19.75 -8.59
CA ASN A 37 10.04 -19.29 -9.70
C ASN A 37 9.34 -18.22 -10.58
N ASP A 38 9.98 -17.78 -11.65
CA ASP A 38 9.41 -16.77 -12.56
C ASP A 38 8.10 -17.23 -13.22
N PHE A 39 7.94 -18.54 -13.48
CA PHE A 39 6.67 -19.09 -13.98
C PHE A 39 5.57 -18.93 -12.93
N PHE A 40 5.83 -19.26 -11.67
CA PHE A 40 4.89 -19.02 -10.58
C PHE A 40 4.51 -17.54 -10.48
N ILE A 41 5.48 -16.62 -10.55
CA ILE A 41 5.26 -15.17 -10.51
C ILE A 41 4.35 -14.72 -11.66
N SER A 42 4.59 -15.24 -12.87
CA SER A 42 3.77 -14.94 -14.05
C SER A 42 2.32 -15.43 -13.92
N GLN A 43 2.09 -16.53 -13.21
CA GLN A 43 0.75 -17.04 -12.94
C GLN A 43 0.09 -16.30 -11.78
N ALA A 44 0.86 -15.86 -10.78
CA ALA A 44 0.33 -15.20 -9.59
C ALA A 44 -0.34 -13.85 -9.89
N VAL A 45 0.03 -13.20 -10.99
CA VAL A 45 -0.62 -11.94 -11.46
C VAL A 45 -1.95 -12.18 -12.18
N ILE A 46 -2.24 -13.41 -12.61
CA ILE A 46 -3.47 -13.77 -13.34
C ILE A 46 -4.56 -14.07 -12.31
N GLU A 47 -5.69 -13.36 -12.40
CA GLU A 47 -6.84 -13.60 -11.52
C GLU A 47 -7.34 -15.05 -11.64
N ASN A 48 -7.67 -15.66 -10.50
CA ASN A 48 -8.16 -17.04 -10.38
C ASN A 48 -7.16 -18.15 -10.78
N ALA A 49 -5.91 -17.82 -11.14
CA ALA A 49 -4.87 -18.82 -11.29
C ALA A 49 -4.52 -19.45 -9.93
N ARG A 50 -4.10 -20.72 -9.92
CA ARG A 50 -3.72 -21.42 -8.68
C ARG A 50 -2.65 -20.67 -7.88
N ALA A 51 -1.67 -20.07 -8.57
CA ALA A 51 -0.63 -19.27 -7.93
C ALA A 51 -1.19 -17.99 -7.28
N ASN A 52 -2.22 -17.38 -7.86
CA ASN A 52 -2.92 -16.23 -7.30
C ASN A 52 -3.71 -16.61 -6.03
N GLU A 53 -4.36 -17.77 -6.03
CA GLU A 53 -5.04 -18.30 -4.84
C GLU A 53 -4.06 -18.62 -3.71
N ILE A 54 -2.91 -19.22 -4.01
CA ILE A 54 -1.84 -19.43 -3.02
C ILE A 54 -1.34 -18.09 -2.46
N LEU A 55 -1.15 -17.08 -3.32
CA LEU A 55 -0.75 -15.75 -2.89
C LEU A 55 -1.75 -15.10 -1.93
N LYS A 56 -3.06 -15.28 -2.17
CA LYS A 56 -4.13 -14.74 -1.32
C LYS A 56 -4.28 -15.49 0.00
N GLN A 57 -4.23 -16.82 -0.05
CA GLN A 57 -4.58 -17.69 1.09
C GLN A 57 -3.38 -18.07 1.95
N ALA A 58 -2.17 -18.10 1.37
CA ALA A 58 -0.96 -18.60 2.01
C ALA A 58 0.28 -17.80 1.58
N ALA A 59 0.18 -16.46 1.64
CA ALA A 59 1.25 -15.55 1.22
C ALA A 59 2.61 -15.80 1.90
N PHE A 60 2.61 -16.37 3.12
CA PHE A 60 3.81 -16.71 3.87
C PHE A 60 4.65 -17.82 3.24
N LEU A 61 4.05 -18.65 2.37
CA LEU A 61 4.77 -19.64 1.56
C LEU A 61 5.60 -19.00 0.44
N ILE A 62 5.37 -17.71 0.15
CA ILE A 62 5.99 -16.99 -0.95
C ILE A 62 7.01 -16.00 -0.37
N PRO A 63 8.29 -16.09 -0.76
CA PRO A 63 9.32 -15.15 -0.34
C PRO A 63 8.88 -13.70 -0.51
N PHE A 64 9.23 -12.85 0.46
CA PHE A 64 8.89 -11.42 0.43
C PHE A 64 9.30 -10.74 -0.88
N THR A 65 10.51 -11.00 -1.36
CA THR A 65 11.04 -10.45 -2.62
C THR A 65 10.17 -10.85 -3.81
N SER A 66 9.69 -12.09 -3.87
CA SER A 66 8.77 -12.55 -4.92
C SER A 66 7.39 -11.87 -4.81
N ARG A 67 6.85 -11.68 -3.59
CA ARG A 67 5.61 -10.93 -3.38
C ARG A 67 5.73 -9.47 -3.82
N VAL A 68 6.86 -8.82 -3.53
CA VAL A 68 7.15 -7.45 -4.01
C VAL A 68 7.21 -7.40 -5.54
N LYS A 69 7.84 -8.37 -6.20
CA LYS A 69 7.87 -8.47 -7.66
C LYS A 69 6.45 -8.60 -8.25
N ILE A 70 5.63 -9.48 -7.69
CA ILE A 70 4.23 -9.68 -8.12
C ILE A 70 3.44 -8.38 -7.96
N PHE A 71 3.50 -7.75 -6.78
CA PHE A 71 2.81 -6.49 -6.49
C PHE A 71 3.25 -5.37 -7.43
N THR A 72 4.55 -5.22 -7.67
CA THR A 72 5.10 -4.17 -8.55
C THR A 72 4.65 -4.37 -9.99
N SER A 73 4.58 -5.63 -10.46
CA SER A 73 4.05 -5.96 -11.79
C SER A 73 2.57 -5.59 -11.93
N GLN A 74 1.75 -5.91 -10.92
CA GLN A 74 0.33 -5.52 -10.88
C GLN A 74 0.16 -4.00 -10.88
N LEU A 75 0.98 -3.27 -10.10
CA LEU A 75 0.96 -1.81 -10.05
C LEU A 75 1.33 -1.19 -11.40
N ALA A 76 2.34 -1.72 -12.09
CA ALA A 76 2.73 -1.27 -13.42
C ALA A 76 1.60 -1.48 -14.45
N ALA A 77 0.96 -2.65 -14.43
CA ALA A 77 -0.19 -2.93 -15.29
C ALA A 77 -1.39 -2.00 -14.98
N ALA A 78 -1.66 -1.73 -13.70
CA ALA A 78 -2.72 -0.80 -13.29
C ALA A 78 -2.45 0.63 -13.79
N ARG A 79 -1.20 1.11 -13.68
CA ARG A 79 -0.79 2.43 -14.20
C ARG A 79 -0.92 2.54 -15.71
N GLN A 80 -0.60 1.49 -16.46
CA GLN A 80 -0.77 1.48 -17.92
C GLN A 80 -2.24 1.62 -18.32
N ARG A 81 -3.17 0.98 -17.59
CA ARG A 81 -4.62 1.11 -17.82
C ARG A 81 -5.13 2.54 -17.58
N GLN A 82 -4.50 3.28 -16.67
CA GLN A 82 -4.86 4.66 -16.34
C GLN A 82 -4.19 5.73 -17.23
N GLY A 83 -3.22 5.34 -18.07
CA GLY A 83 -2.35 6.24 -18.84
C GLY A 83 -3.04 7.16 -19.86
N SER A 84 -4.34 7.04 -20.08
CA SER A 84 -5.12 7.83 -21.04
C SER A 84 -6.07 8.86 -20.42
N GLN A 85 -6.17 8.96 -19.09
CA GLN A 85 -7.11 9.88 -18.40
C GLN A 85 -6.43 10.98 -17.58
N ALA A 86 -5.11 11.01 -17.43
CA ALA A 86 -4.47 11.69 -16.30
C ALA A 86 -3.92 13.11 -16.55
N VAL A 87 -4.68 14.00 -17.21
CA VAL A 87 -4.42 15.46 -17.13
C VAL A 87 -5.64 16.18 -16.56
N PHE A 88 -6.18 15.68 -15.45
CA PHE A 88 -7.20 16.40 -14.72
C PHE A 88 -6.56 17.38 -13.73
N THR A 89 -6.93 18.64 -13.89
CA THR A 89 -6.65 19.74 -12.96
C THR A 89 -7.20 19.50 -11.54
N ARG A 90 -7.99 18.44 -11.33
CA ARG A 90 -8.66 18.09 -10.07
C ARG A 90 -7.73 17.55 -8.98
N ASN A 91 -6.53 17.07 -9.31
CA ASN A 91 -5.61 16.49 -8.32
C ASN A 91 -4.56 17.48 -7.81
N ARG A 92 -4.93 18.76 -7.69
CA ARG A 92 -4.08 19.82 -7.14
C ARG A 92 -4.67 20.32 -5.83
N PHE A 93 -3.93 20.14 -4.74
CA PHE A 93 -4.40 20.43 -3.39
C PHE A 93 -3.57 21.54 -2.77
N ARG A 94 -4.25 22.53 -2.19
CA ARG A 94 -3.62 23.69 -1.53
C ARG A 94 -3.68 23.47 -0.03
N ILE A 95 -2.56 23.25 0.61
CA ILE A 95 -2.50 22.76 1.99
C ILE A 95 -1.79 23.78 2.87
N ARG A 96 -2.39 24.15 4.00
CA ARG A 96 -1.69 24.90 5.04
C ARG A 96 -0.98 23.93 5.97
N ARG A 97 0.28 24.22 6.32
CA ARG A 97 1.11 23.31 7.13
C ARG A 97 0.55 23.06 8.54
N ASP A 98 -0.04 24.09 9.12
CA ASP A 98 -0.64 24.11 10.45
C ASP A 98 -2.05 23.48 10.50
N HIS A 99 -2.69 23.28 9.34
CA HIS A 99 -4.02 22.66 9.19
C HIS A 99 -3.98 21.49 8.20
N ILE A 100 -2.86 20.74 8.18
CA ILE A 100 -2.57 19.76 7.13
C ILE A 100 -3.63 18.66 7.05
N LEU A 101 -4.13 18.20 8.20
CA LEU A 101 -5.08 17.10 8.27
C LEU A 101 -6.46 17.55 7.79
N GLU A 102 -6.91 18.70 8.27
CA GLU A 102 -8.20 19.31 7.92
C GLU A 102 -8.25 19.68 6.44
N ASP A 103 -7.22 20.36 5.93
CA ASP A 103 -7.17 20.78 4.53
C ASP A 103 -7.10 19.57 3.59
N ALA A 104 -6.31 18.55 3.94
CA ALA A 104 -6.24 17.32 3.17
C ALA A 104 -7.58 16.57 3.20
N TYR A 105 -8.20 16.41 4.37
CA TYR A 105 -9.49 15.74 4.47
C TYR A 105 -10.57 16.46 3.67
N ASN A 106 -10.67 17.78 3.80
CA ASN A 106 -11.71 18.56 3.13
C ASN A 106 -11.59 18.53 1.59
N GLN A 107 -10.36 18.49 1.07
CA GLN A 107 -10.13 18.52 -0.38
C GLN A 107 -10.01 17.12 -1.01
N MET A 108 -9.44 16.15 -0.30
CA MET A 108 -9.12 14.83 -0.86
C MET A 108 -10.20 13.79 -0.57
N SER A 109 -11.08 13.99 0.42
CA SER A 109 -12.14 13.02 0.75
C SER A 109 -13.20 12.86 -0.34
N GLN A 110 -13.28 13.80 -1.28
CA GLN A 110 -14.20 13.79 -2.41
C GLN A 110 -13.63 13.08 -3.66
N LEU A 111 -12.37 12.65 -3.62
CA LEU A 111 -11.74 11.98 -4.76
C LEU A 111 -12.33 10.59 -4.97
N SER A 112 -12.55 10.23 -6.24
CA SER A 112 -12.87 8.85 -6.59
C SER A 112 -11.64 7.93 -6.40
N GLU A 113 -11.86 6.62 -6.38
CA GLU A 113 -10.77 5.65 -6.32
C GLU A 113 -9.78 5.80 -7.51
N ASP A 114 -10.31 6.13 -8.69
CA ASP A 114 -9.48 6.37 -9.87
C ASP A 114 -8.67 7.67 -9.74
N ASP A 115 -9.25 8.73 -9.18
CA ASP A 115 -8.55 10.00 -8.96
C ASP A 115 -7.43 9.86 -7.92
N LEU A 116 -7.66 9.07 -6.85
CA LEU A 116 -6.67 8.78 -5.81
C LEU A 116 -5.45 7.99 -6.33
N ARG A 117 -5.67 7.15 -7.35
CA ARG A 117 -4.60 6.40 -8.02
C ARG A 117 -3.80 7.27 -9.01
N GLY A 118 -4.34 8.41 -9.40
CA GLY A 118 -3.69 9.40 -10.26
C GLY A 118 -2.54 10.14 -9.58
N VAL A 119 -1.88 11.02 -10.32
CA VAL A 119 -0.82 11.87 -9.77
C VAL A 119 -1.45 12.94 -8.88
N ILE A 120 -1.12 12.92 -7.59
CA ILE A 120 -1.51 13.93 -6.60
C ILE A 120 -0.43 15.01 -6.55
N ARG A 121 -0.84 16.28 -6.72
CA ARG A 121 0.03 17.45 -6.60
C ARG A 121 -0.39 18.27 -5.40
N VAL A 122 0.57 18.61 -4.56
CA VAL A 122 0.34 19.42 -3.37
C VAL A 122 1.11 20.72 -3.50
N THR A 123 0.47 21.81 -3.12
CA THR A 123 1.09 23.13 -2.98
C THR A 123 0.86 23.61 -1.56
N PHE A 124 1.93 23.91 -0.83
CA PHE A 124 1.80 24.54 0.48
C PHE A 124 1.44 26.01 0.33
N VAL A 125 0.54 26.49 1.18
CA VAL A 125 0.10 27.88 1.22
C VAL A 125 0.16 28.44 2.63
N ASN A 126 0.46 29.73 2.76
CA ASN A 126 0.43 30.42 4.04
C ASN A 126 -1.00 30.82 4.45
N GLU A 127 -1.14 31.51 5.59
CA GLU A 127 -2.42 31.98 6.14
C GLU A 127 -3.21 32.92 5.21
N PHE A 128 -2.52 33.61 4.30
CA PHE A 128 -3.11 34.50 3.29
C PHE A 128 -3.45 33.77 1.98
N GLY A 129 -3.23 32.45 1.92
CA GLY A 129 -3.44 31.65 0.72
C GLY A 129 -2.41 31.94 -0.37
N VAL A 130 -1.23 32.46 -0.04
CA VAL A 130 -0.12 32.65 -0.98
C VAL A 130 0.70 31.37 -1.00
N GLU A 131 1.06 30.91 -2.21
CA GLU A 131 1.88 29.71 -2.39
C GLU A 131 3.27 29.90 -1.79
N GLU A 132 3.70 28.93 -0.99
CA GLU A 132 5.08 28.84 -0.51
C GLU A 132 5.99 28.47 -1.69
N ALA A 133 7.19 29.07 -1.74
CA ALA A 133 8.14 28.76 -2.79
C ALA A 133 8.56 27.28 -2.73
N GLY A 134 8.27 26.52 -3.78
CA GLY A 134 8.65 25.12 -3.88
C GLY A 134 8.58 24.60 -5.32
N ILE A 135 9.55 23.78 -5.71
CA ILE A 135 9.57 23.11 -7.02
C ILE A 135 9.01 21.69 -6.83
N ASP A 136 7.93 21.40 -7.55
CA ASP A 136 7.21 20.11 -7.54
C ASP A 136 8.00 19.04 -8.34
N GLY A 137 9.08 18.54 -7.72
CA GLY A 137 9.93 17.44 -8.22
C GLY A 137 9.97 16.24 -7.28
N GLY A 138 8.95 16.06 -6.44
CA GLY A 138 8.84 14.98 -5.44
C GLY A 138 9.16 15.40 -4.00
N GLY A 139 9.87 16.52 -3.79
CA GLY A 139 10.17 17.03 -2.44
C GLY A 139 8.93 17.48 -1.68
N ILE A 140 8.04 18.24 -2.33
CA ILE A 140 6.82 18.78 -1.70
C ILE A 140 5.84 17.66 -1.35
N PHE A 141 5.59 16.73 -2.28
CA PHE A 141 4.70 15.61 -2.01
C PHE A 141 5.26 14.70 -0.89
N LYS A 142 6.59 14.49 -0.86
CA LYS A 142 7.23 13.76 0.25
C LYS A 142 7.02 14.48 1.58
N ASP A 143 7.26 15.78 1.64
CA ASP A 143 7.06 16.61 2.83
C ASP A 143 5.60 16.59 3.31
N PHE A 144 4.65 16.67 2.38
CA PHE A 144 3.23 16.47 2.67
C PHE A 144 2.97 15.09 3.29
N MET A 145 3.42 14.00 2.65
CA MET A 145 3.20 12.64 3.15
C MET A 145 3.81 12.43 4.54
N GLU A 146 4.98 13.00 4.81
CA GLU A 146 5.62 12.92 6.12
C GLU A 146 4.79 13.64 7.20
N ASN A 147 4.39 14.89 6.94
CA ASN A 147 3.66 15.69 7.92
C ASN A 147 2.23 15.18 8.14
N ILE A 148 1.51 14.76 7.09
CA ILE A 148 0.16 14.23 7.26
C ILE A 148 0.18 12.89 7.97
N THR A 149 1.18 12.04 7.73
CA THR A 149 1.34 10.78 8.47
C THR A 149 1.58 11.06 9.95
N ARG A 150 2.49 12.01 10.26
CA ARG A 150 2.77 12.43 11.64
C ARG A 150 1.51 12.95 12.34
N ALA A 151 0.75 13.83 11.69
CA ALA A 151 -0.49 14.37 12.23
C ALA A 151 -1.57 13.29 12.39
N SER A 152 -1.73 12.40 11.41
CA SER A 152 -2.75 11.35 11.43
C SER A 152 -2.57 10.38 12.61
N PHE A 153 -1.33 10.09 13.01
CA PHE A 153 -1.00 9.22 14.15
C PHE A 153 -0.82 9.97 15.48
N ASP A 154 -0.96 11.29 15.51
CA ASP A 154 -0.92 12.06 16.75
C ASP A 154 -2.22 11.81 17.55
N VAL A 155 -2.05 11.38 18.79
CA VAL A 155 -3.14 11.05 19.73
C VAL A 155 -4.06 12.24 20.00
N GLN A 156 -3.59 13.48 19.80
CA GLN A 156 -4.40 14.69 19.97
C GLN A 156 -5.55 14.76 18.98
N TYR A 157 -5.42 14.16 17.79
CA TYR A 157 -6.50 14.07 16.81
C TYR A 157 -7.49 12.94 17.10
N GLY A 158 -7.19 12.06 18.07
CA GLY A 158 -8.10 10.99 18.50
C GLY A 158 -8.35 9.88 17.47
N LEU A 159 -7.59 9.83 16.37
CA LEU A 159 -7.73 8.81 15.33
C LEU A 159 -7.07 7.47 15.69
N PHE A 160 -5.96 7.52 16.43
CA PHE A 160 -5.20 6.33 16.87
C PHE A 160 -4.76 6.47 18.33
N LYS A 161 -4.40 5.34 18.94
CA LYS A 161 -3.84 5.26 20.30
C LYS A 161 -2.56 4.44 20.30
N VAL A 162 -1.67 4.75 21.24
CA VAL A 162 -0.53 3.89 21.56
C VAL A 162 -1.08 2.61 22.20
N ILE A 163 -0.67 1.45 21.67
CA ILE A 163 -1.05 0.12 22.19
C ILE A 163 -0.03 -0.30 23.24
#